data_AF-A0A948Y8G5-F1
#
_entry.id   AF-A0A948Y8G5-F1
#
_cell.length_a   1.000
_cell.length_b   1.000
_cell.length_c   1.000
_cell.angle_alpha   90.00
_cell.angle_beta   90.00
_cell.angle_gamma   90.00
#
_symmetry.space_group_name_H-M   'P 1'
#
loop_
_entity.id
_entity.type
_entity.pdbx_description
1 polymer ?
#
loop_
_entity_poly.entity_id
_entity_poly.type
_entity_poly.pdbx_seq_one_letter_code
_entity_poly.pdbx_strand_id
1 'polypeptide(L)'
;MKKILPIIFAILLYCVASISPSVINAQINLQPATPSAGLWVVDEEVTFIGKNAARSGYVLNWTLLNYQWVCVTKIGASNCDNSGNPLQQFWGQIVAWIVLPLLILVILATSMVIIITRGRSLTIMRFLPRFIAVLILIALSYALLQFLYQFFDMIQGFFLRNDMTKTCPPDCISNEDLLYVGWNYQDFTGLRMLGPENAESAFMSLLLTKLTALTYFVMVGILLIRKIILWFFIIISPVFPILLLFYPVRNTGKIWIG
;
A
#
# COMPACT_ATOMS: atom_id res chain seq x y z
N MET A 1 -83.60 -27.72 -11.94
CA MET A 1 -82.76 -26.69 -11.27
C MET A 1 -82.48 -25.48 -12.19
N LYS A 2 -83.52 -24.86 -12.80
CA LYS A 2 -83.36 -23.68 -13.68
C LYS A 2 -83.99 -22.39 -13.12
N LYS A 3 -84.71 -22.46 -12.00
CA LYS A 3 -85.43 -21.32 -11.39
C LYS A 3 -84.76 -20.75 -10.13
N ILE A 4 -83.73 -21.41 -9.59
CA ILE A 4 -83.07 -21.02 -8.33
C ILE A 4 -81.85 -20.13 -8.59
N LEU A 5 -81.17 -20.32 -9.73
CA LEU A 5 -80.01 -19.52 -10.14
C LEU A 5 -80.26 -18.00 -10.22
N PRO A 6 -81.38 -17.49 -10.79
CA PRO A 6 -81.58 -16.04 -10.90
C PRO A 6 -81.85 -15.38 -9.53
N ILE A 7 -82.41 -16.12 -8.58
CA ILE A 7 -82.71 -15.62 -7.23
C ILE A 7 -81.41 -15.48 -6.43
N ILE A 8 -80.51 -16.46 -6.50
CA ILE A 8 -79.20 -16.39 -5.85
C ILE A 8 -78.36 -15.25 -6.44
N PHE A 9 -78.42 -15.05 -7.76
CA PHE A 9 -77.69 -13.97 -8.41
C PHE A 9 -78.23 -12.58 -8.03
N ALA A 10 -79.55 -12.43 -7.89
CA ALA A 10 -80.16 -11.18 -7.44
C ALA A 10 -79.81 -10.85 -5.97
N ILE A 11 -79.75 -11.85 -5.09
CA ILE A 11 -79.34 -11.66 -3.68
C ILE A 11 -77.86 -11.25 -3.60
N LEU A 12 -77.00 -11.89 -4.41
CA LEU A 12 -75.57 -11.57 -4.43
C LEU A 12 -75.31 -10.15 -4.95
N LEU A 13 -76.07 -9.72 -5.96
CA LEU A 13 -75.97 -8.37 -6.52
C LEU A 13 -76.51 -7.29 -5.56
N TYR A 14 -77.54 -7.62 -4.78
CA TYR A 14 -78.04 -6.76 -3.70
C TYR A 14 -77.03 -6.62 -2.54
N CYS A 15 -76.36 -7.71 -2.14
CA CYS A 15 -75.30 -7.65 -1.14
C CYS A 15 -74.10 -6.80 -1.58
N VAL A 16 -73.72 -6.85 -2.87
CA VAL A 16 -72.62 -6.01 -3.39
C VAL A 16 -73.03 -4.54 -3.49
N ALA A 17 -74.28 -4.24 -3.83
CA ALA A 17 -74.80 -2.86 -3.91
C ALA A 17 -75.01 -2.20 -2.53
N SER A 18 -75.08 -2.99 -1.46
CA SER A 18 -75.24 -2.49 -0.07
C SER A 18 -73.92 -2.06 0.57
N ILE A 19 -72.79 -2.33 -0.08
CA ILE A 19 -71.46 -1.89 0.37
C ILE A 19 -71.22 -0.52 -0.27
N SER A 20 -71.89 0.52 0.23
CA SER A 20 -71.52 1.89 -0.08
C SER A 20 -70.09 2.14 0.41
N PRO A 21 -69.17 2.65 -0.43
CA PRO A 21 -67.87 3.08 0.07
C PRO A 21 -68.12 4.23 1.05
N SER A 22 -67.82 4.02 2.33
CA SER A 22 -67.66 5.14 3.25
C SER A 22 -66.53 5.99 2.67
N VAL A 23 -66.89 7.11 2.06
CA VAL A 23 -65.94 8.16 1.69
C VAL A 23 -65.42 8.72 3.01
N ILE A 24 -64.35 8.11 3.51
CA ILE A 24 -63.53 8.72 4.54
C ILE A 24 -62.88 9.92 3.85
N ASN A 25 -63.50 11.08 3.98
CA ASN A 25 -62.84 12.35 3.72
C ASN A 25 -61.72 12.48 4.75
N ALA A 26 -60.57 11.86 4.46
CA ALA A 26 -59.32 12.26 5.06
C ALA A 26 -59.10 13.70 4.62
N GLN A 27 -59.39 14.65 5.51
CA GLN A 27 -58.85 15.99 5.40
C GLN A 27 -57.33 15.83 5.50
N ILE A 28 -56.68 15.68 4.35
CA ILE A 28 -55.24 15.91 4.23
C ILE A 28 -55.09 17.40 4.50
N ASN A 29 -54.81 17.72 5.75
CA ASN A 29 -54.32 19.03 6.12
C ASN A 29 -52.94 19.16 5.45
N LEU A 30 -52.92 19.57 4.18
CA LEU A 30 -51.74 20.08 3.49
C LEU A 30 -51.39 21.42 4.13
N GLN A 31 -51.00 21.36 5.38
CA GLN A 31 -50.08 22.34 5.92
C GLN A 31 -48.82 22.16 5.06
N PRO A 32 -48.33 23.20 4.37
CA PRO A 32 -46.98 23.12 3.84
C PRO A 32 -46.10 22.89 5.07
N ALA A 33 -45.64 21.64 5.22
CA ALA A 33 -44.61 21.34 6.17
C ALA A 33 -43.41 22.16 5.68
N THR A 34 -43.22 23.33 6.28
CA THR A 34 -41.89 23.89 6.40
C THR A 34 -41.02 22.70 6.87
N PRO A 35 -40.04 22.25 6.08
CA PRO A 35 -39.30 21.04 6.39
C PRO A 35 -38.76 21.23 7.80
N SER A 36 -39.22 20.39 8.73
CA SER A 36 -38.70 20.44 10.10
C SER A 36 -37.20 20.27 9.96
N ALA A 37 -36.43 21.24 10.42
CA ALA A 37 -34.97 21.19 10.39
C ALA A 37 -34.52 19.78 10.77
N GLY A 38 -33.97 19.07 9.79
CA GLY A 38 -33.83 17.62 9.84
C GLY A 38 -33.10 17.17 11.11
N LEU A 39 -33.68 16.18 11.78
CA LEU A 39 -33.11 15.59 12.98
C LEU A 39 -31.78 14.92 12.58
N TRP A 40 -30.67 15.44 13.10
CA TRP A 40 -29.38 14.77 13.01
C TRP A 40 -29.39 13.59 13.97
N VAL A 41 -29.20 12.39 13.44
CA VAL A 41 -29.14 11.16 14.23
C VAL A 41 -27.75 10.55 14.09
N VAL A 42 -27.26 10.00 15.19
CA VAL A 42 -26.01 9.25 15.21
C VAL A 42 -26.18 8.00 14.35
N ASP A 43 -25.29 7.86 13.37
CA ASP A 43 -25.29 6.74 12.43
C ASP A 43 -23.99 5.96 12.57
N GLU A 44 -24.12 4.66 12.87
CA GLU A 44 -23.00 3.75 13.03
C GLU A 44 -22.23 3.55 11.72
N GLU A 45 -22.91 3.56 10.57
CA GLU A 45 -22.25 3.40 9.27
C GLU A 45 -21.35 4.59 8.97
N VAL A 46 -21.87 5.81 9.17
CA VAL A 46 -21.10 7.05 8.98
C VAL A 46 -19.89 7.07 9.91
N THR A 47 -20.10 6.69 11.18
CA THR A 47 -19.03 6.59 12.18
C THR A 47 -17.93 5.60 11.76
N PHE A 48 -18.32 4.41 11.31
CA PHE A 48 -17.39 3.38 10.87
C PHE A 48 -16.56 3.83 9.66
N ILE A 49 -17.22 4.43 8.66
CA ILE A 49 -16.55 4.90 7.44
C ILE A 49 -15.56 6.01 7.75
N GLY A 50 -15.94 6.97 8.60
CA GLY A 50 -15.03 8.06 8.96
C GLY A 50 -13.84 7.58 9.80
N LYS A 51 -14.06 6.63 10.73
CA LYS A 51 -12.95 5.97 11.46
C LYS A 51 -12.03 5.18 10.52
N ASN A 52 -12.58 4.51 9.52
CA ASN A 52 -11.79 3.79 8.53
C ASN A 52 -10.93 4.75 7.68
N ALA A 53 -11.48 5.89 7.28
CA ALA A 53 -10.76 6.89 6.52
C ALA A 53 -9.66 7.59 7.35
N ALA A 54 -9.93 7.87 8.63
CA ALA A 54 -8.91 8.35 9.57
C ALA A 54 -7.74 7.36 9.66
N ARG A 55 -8.04 6.07 9.82
CA ARG A 55 -7.03 5.00 9.85
C ARG A 55 -6.20 4.94 8.57
N SER A 56 -6.83 5.00 7.39
CA SER A 56 -6.10 4.98 6.12
C SER A 56 -5.21 6.22 5.98
N GLY A 57 -5.65 7.39 6.44
CA GLY A 57 -4.84 8.61 6.50
C GLY A 57 -3.62 8.48 7.42
N TYR A 58 -3.79 7.96 8.63
CA TYR A 58 -2.66 7.73 9.55
C TYR A 58 -1.64 6.73 9.00
N VAL A 59 -2.11 5.64 8.38
CA VAL A 59 -1.23 4.64 7.75
C VAL A 59 -0.49 5.25 6.56
N LEU A 60 -1.18 6.04 5.74
CA LEU A 60 -0.56 6.74 4.62
C LEU A 60 0.54 7.69 5.10
N ASN A 61 0.24 8.54 6.08
CA ASN A 61 1.24 9.42 6.68
C ASN A 61 2.44 8.62 7.19
N TRP A 62 2.20 7.54 7.92
CA TRP A 62 3.30 6.69 8.40
C TRP A 62 4.15 6.11 7.25
N THR A 63 3.53 5.67 6.14
CA THR A 63 4.28 5.20 4.97
C THR A 63 5.04 6.29 4.25
N LEU A 64 4.48 7.50 4.17
CA LEU A 64 5.15 8.66 3.59
C LEU A 64 6.31 9.15 4.46
N LEU A 65 6.28 8.92 5.77
CA LEU A 65 7.44 9.14 6.65
C LEU A 65 8.54 8.10 6.45
N ASN A 66 8.15 6.88 6.12
CA ASN A 66 9.05 5.72 6.04
C ASN A 66 9.31 5.26 4.60
N TYR A 67 9.15 6.14 3.61
CA TYR A 67 9.29 5.79 2.19
C TYR A 67 10.73 5.46 1.78
N GLN A 68 11.72 6.00 2.50
CA GLN A 68 13.13 5.80 2.22
C GLN A 68 13.54 4.34 2.42
N TRP A 69 14.45 3.85 1.59
CA TRP A 69 14.88 2.45 1.64
C TRP A 69 15.76 2.12 2.86
N VAL A 70 16.63 3.06 3.28
CA VAL A 70 17.55 2.91 4.43
C VAL A 70 16.90 3.31 5.75
N CYS A 71 16.08 4.35 5.73
CA CYS A 71 15.63 4.98 6.95
C CYS A 71 14.29 4.38 7.41
N VAL A 72 14.23 4.02 8.68
CA VAL A 72 12.98 3.71 9.39
C VAL A 72 12.93 4.67 10.57
N THR A 73 11.94 5.57 10.59
CA THR A 73 11.74 6.49 11.69
C THR A 73 10.78 5.87 12.71
N LYS A 74 11.04 6.10 14.01
CA LYS A 74 10.03 5.81 15.04
C LYS A 74 8.89 6.83 14.91
N ILE A 75 7.68 6.37 15.24
CA ILE A 75 6.49 7.22 15.29
C ILE A 75 6.77 8.40 16.25
N GLY A 76 6.81 9.62 15.72
CA GLY A 76 7.08 10.85 16.48
C GLY A 76 8.52 11.38 16.43
N ALA A 77 9.44 10.75 15.69
CA ALA A 77 10.80 11.23 15.49
C ALA A 77 11.01 11.73 14.05
N SER A 78 11.54 12.95 13.90
CA SER A 78 11.86 13.57 12.61
C SER A 78 13.19 13.10 12.01
N ASN A 79 14.02 12.41 12.80
CA ASN A 79 15.34 11.93 12.40
C ASN A 79 15.33 10.42 12.14
N CYS A 80 16.19 9.99 11.23
CA CYS A 80 16.41 8.59 10.91
C CYS A 80 16.98 7.81 12.10
N ASP A 81 16.09 7.11 12.81
CA ASP A 81 16.47 6.20 13.89
C ASP A 81 16.66 4.79 13.31
N ASN A 82 17.84 4.54 12.75
CA ASN A 82 18.20 3.25 12.16
C ASN A 82 18.28 2.08 13.17
N SER A 83 17.94 2.29 14.46
CA SER A 83 17.92 1.21 15.45
C SER A 83 16.96 0.08 15.11
N GLY A 84 15.92 0.35 14.31
CA GLY A 84 14.96 -0.65 13.82
C GLY A 84 15.21 -1.13 12.40
N ASN A 85 16.30 -0.72 11.73
CA ASN A 85 16.55 -1.13 10.34
C ASN A 85 17.29 -2.49 10.28
N PRO A 86 16.62 -3.59 9.86
CA PRO A 86 17.26 -4.90 9.75
C PRO A 86 18.35 -4.94 8.66
N LEU A 87 18.33 -4.02 7.68
CA LEU A 87 19.28 -4.02 6.57
C LEU A 87 20.67 -3.51 6.96
N GLN A 88 20.77 -2.58 7.90
CA GLN A 88 22.08 -2.08 8.35
C GLN A 88 22.86 -3.17 9.07
N GLN A 89 22.18 -3.93 9.94
CA GLN A 89 22.75 -5.14 10.54
C GLN A 89 23.00 -6.22 9.48
N PHE A 90 22.10 -6.43 8.53
CA PHE A 90 22.31 -7.42 7.46
C PHE A 90 23.59 -7.14 6.65
N TRP A 91 23.81 -5.93 6.14
CA TRP A 91 25.03 -5.64 5.37
C TRP A 91 26.28 -5.57 6.24
N GLY A 92 26.20 -4.88 7.38
CA GLY A 92 27.34 -4.68 8.27
C GLY A 92 27.79 -5.94 9.01
N GLN A 93 26.86 -6.82 9.38
CA GLN A 93 27.15 -8.06 10.12
C GLN A 93 27.13 -9.29 9.21
N ILE A 94 26.08 -9.50 8.41
CA ILE A 94 25.92 -10.75 7.65
C ILE A 94 26.77 -10.73 6.37
N VAL A 95 26.70 -9.67 5.57
CA VAL A 95 27.45 -9.66 4.30
C VAL A 95 28.96 -9.51 4.53
N ALA A 96 29.36 -8.55 5.36
CA ALA A 96 30.78 -8.29 5.63
C ALA A 96 31.47 -9.44 6.39
N TRP A 97 30.82 -10.06 7.38
CA TRP A 97 31.47 -11.05 8.25
C TRP A 97 31.12 -12.51 7.96
N ILE A 98 30.07 -12.79 7.18
CA ILE A 98 29.68 -14.18 6.85
C ILE A 98 29.88 -14.45 5.36
N VAL A 99 29.23 -13.65 4.49
CA VAL A 99 29.24 -13.93 3.05
C VAL A 99 30.61 -13.72 2.42
N LEU A 100 31.28 -12.60 2.72
CA LEU A 100 32.61 -12.30 2.19
C LEU A 100 33.67 -13.35 2.57
N PRO A 101 33.85 -13.76 3.84
CA PRO A 101 34.82 -14.78 4.19
C PRO A 101 34.44 -16.17 3.68
N LEU A 102 33.16 -16.55 3.67
CA LEU A 102 32.71 -17.82 3.06
C LEU A 102 33.07 -17.86 1.57
N LEU A 103 32.86 -16.77 0.86
CA LEU A 103 33.17 -16.66 -0.57
C LEU A 103 34.68 -16.70 -0.81
N ILE A 104 35.48 -16.00 0.00
CA ILE A 104 36.94 -16.10 -0.02
C ILE A 104 37.38 -17.55 0.17
N LEU A 105 36.78 -18.27 1.13
CA LEU A 105 37.10 -19.68 1.41
C LEU A 105 36.74 -20.59 0.23
N VAL A 106 35.55 -20.44 -0.37
CA VAL A 106 35.13 -21.21 -1.55
C VAL A 106 36.05 -20.95 -2.75
N ILE A 107 36.47 -19.69 -2.95
CA ILE A 107 37.43 -19.35 -4.01
C ILE A 107 38.82 -19.94 -3.71
N LEU A 108 39.29 -19.88 -2.47
CA LEU A 108 40.55 -20.49 -2.07
C LEU A 108 40.52 -22.00 -2.31
N ALA A 109 39.45 -22.68 -1.90
CA ALA A 109 39.25 -24.11 -2.10
C ALA A 109 39.23 -24.47 -3.60
N THR A 110 38.45 -23.75 -4.42
CA THR A 110 38.41 -23.99 -5.88
C THR A 110 39.75 -23.69 -6.56
N SER A 111 40.48 -22.66 -6.11
CA SER A 111 41.84 -22.36 -6.62
C SER A 111 42.84 -23.48 -6.29
N MET A 112 42.80 -24.02 -5.08
CA MET A 112 43.59 -25.17 -4.64
C MET A 112 43.29 -26.41 -5.49
N VAL A 113 42.01 -26.71 -5.72
CA VAL A 113 41.59 -27.84 -6.57
C VAL A 113 42.09 -27.68 -8.01
N ILE A 114 42.03 -26.48 -8.59
CA ILE A 114 42.55 -26.21 -9.94
C ILE A 114 44.07 -26.38 -10.00
N ILE A 115 44.81 -25.94 -8.97
CA ILE A 115 46.27 -26.10 -8.90
C ILE A 115 46.65 -27.59 -8.83
N ILE A 116 45.98 -28.35 -7.97
CA ILE A 116 46.23 -29.80 -7.78
C ILE A 116 45.88 -30.57 -9.05
N THR A 117 44.73 -30.28 -9.69
CA THR A 117 44.26 -31.02 -10.87
C THR A 117 45.03 -30.72 -12.16
N ARG A 118 45.66 -29.54 -12.29
CA ARG A 118 46.37 -29.17 -13.54
C ARG A 118 47.86 -29.54 -13.56
N GLY A 119 48.45 -29.96 -12.44
CA GLY A 119 49.81 -30.53 -12.39
C GLY A 119 50.95 -29.67 -12.95
N ARG A 120 50.71 -28.39 -13.26
CA ARG A 120 51.68 -27.43 -13.77
C ARG A 120 51.82 -26.28 -12.78
N SER A 121 53.06 -25.82 -12.56
CA SER A 121 53.36 -24.61 -11.80
C SER A 121 52.70 -23.40 -12.49
N LEU A 122 51.46 -23.10 -12.12
CA LEU A 122 50.81 -21.87 -12.52
C LEU A 122 51.51 -20.72 -11.81
N THR A 123 52.06 -19.78 -12.57
CA THR A 123 52.56 -18.53 -12.00
C THR A 123 51.39 -17.80 -11.36
N ILE A 124 51.45 -17.64 -10.03
CA ILE A 124 50.45 -16.94 -9.19
C ILE A 124 50.07 -15.57 -9.80
N MET A 125 51.02 -14.94 -10.49
CA MET A 125 50.89 -13.68 -11.20
C MET A 125 49.80 -13.64 -12.29
N ARG A 126 49.41 -14.78 -12.88
CA ARG A 126 48.34 -14.85 -13.90
C ARG A 126 46.95 -15.08 -13.32
N PHE A 127 46.87 -15.51 -12.05
CA PHE A 127 45.61 -15.82 -11.35
C PHE A 127 45.11 -14.64 -10.51
N LEU A 128 46.03 -13.95 -9.82
CA LEU A 128 45.74 -12.80 -8.96
C LEU A 128 44.90 -11.67 -9.62
N PRO A 129 45.15 -11.24 -10.87
CA PRO A 129 44.35 -10.17 -11.48
C PRO A 129 42.89 -10.57 -11.72
N ARG A 130 42.61 -11.86 -12.04
CA ARG A 130 41.23 -12.36 -12.19
C ARG A 130 40.51 -12.41 -10.85
N PHE A 131 41.23 -12.72 -9.77
CA PHE A 131 40.69 -12.74 -8.41
C PHE A 131 40.32 -11.33 -7.93
N ILE A 132 41.23 -10.37 -8.08
CA ILE A 132 40.98 -8.96 -7.74
C ILE A 132 39.80 -8.42 -8.56
N ALA A 133 39.71 -8.76 -9.84
CA ALA A 133 38.59 -8.37 -10.68
C ALA A 133 37.23 -8.89 -10.17
N VAL A 134 37.15 -10.12 -9.66
CA VAL A 134 35.89 -10.67 -9.09
C VAL A 134 35.51 -9.96 -7.79
N LEU A 135 36.47 -9.73 -6.89
CA LEU A 135 36.22 -8.98 -5.66
C LEU A 135 35.76 -7.55 -5.93
N ILE A 136 36.40 -6.87 -6.89
CA ILE A 136 35.98 -5.54 -7.35
C ILE A 136 34.57 -5.60 -7.94
N LEU A 137 34.25 -6.61 -8.76
CA LEU A 137 32.91 -6.74 -9.36
C LEU A 137 31.82 -6.95 -8.30
N ILE A 138 32.12 -7.67 -7.21
CA ILE A 138 31.21 -7.82 -6.07
C ILE A 138 30.99 -6.48 -5.37
N ALA A 139 32.06 -5.79 -5.00
CA ALA A 139 31.98 -4.49 -4.34
C ALA A 139 31.24 -3.45 -5.22
N LEU A 140 31.52 -3.46 -6.52
CA LEU A 140 30.89 -2.59 -7.51
C LEU A 140 29.42 -2.95 -7.72
N SER A 141 29.04 -4.23 -7.69
CA SER A 141 27.64 -4.66 -7.82
C SER A 141 26.78 -4.14 -6.67
N TYR A 142 27.31 -4.13 -5.44
CA TYR A 142 26.61 -3.54 -4.30
C TYR A 142 26.53 -2.01 -4.44
N ALA A 143 27.64 -1.36 -4.74
CA ALA A 143 27.69 0.10 -4.91
C ALA A 143 26.73 0.58 -6.01
N LEU A 144 26.61 -0.17 -7.11
CA LEU A 144 25.71 0.15 -8.22
C LEU A 144 24.24 0.04 -7.82
N LEU A 145 23.85 -1.02 -7.09
CA LEU A 145 22.48 -1.16 -6.58
C LEU A 145 22.16 -0.08 -5.54
N GLN A 146 23.09 0.19 -4.63
CA GLN A 146 22.92 1.25 -3.63
C GLN A 146 22.74 2.62 -4.29
N PHE A 147 23.56 2.92 -5.31
CA PHE A 147 23.44 4.15 -6.09
C PHE A 147 22.08 4.24 -6.79
N LEU A 148 21.64 3.18 -7.47
CA LEU A 148 20.35 3.15 -8.14
C LEU A 148 19.19 3.44 -7.16
N TYR A 149 19.26 2.89 -5.95
CA TYR A 149 18.23 3.11 -4.93
C TYR A 149 18.25 4.51 -4.32
N GLN A 150 19.44 5.06 -4.06
CA GLN A 150 19.56 6.46 -3.65
C GLN A 150 19.05 7.41 -4.74
N PHE A 151 19.30 7.09 -6.02
CA PHE A 151 18.80 7.87 -7.14
C PHE A 151 17.26 7.84 -7.23
N PHE A 152 16.64 6.65 -7.11
CA PHE A 152 15.18 6.56 -7.09
C PHE A 152 14.54 7.23 -5.87
N ASP A 153 15.16 7.14 -4.69
CA ASP A 153 14.69 7.85 -3.50
C ASP A 153 14.85 9.36 -3.63
N MET A 154 15.86 9.84 -4.36
CA MET A 154 16.02 11.25 -4.70
C MET A 154 14.91 11.73 -5.65
N ILE A 155 14.63 10.98 -6.73
CA ILE A 155 13.52 11.32 -7.66
C ILE A 155 12.18 11.33 -6.91
N GLN A 156 11.93 10.32 -6.06
CA GLN A 156 10.70 10.27 -5.28
C GLN A 156 10.66 11.38 -4.22
N GLY A 157 11.79 11.66 -3.58
CA GLY A 157 11.93 12.76 -2.63
C GLY A 157 11.64 14.12 -3.24
N PHE A 158 11.95 14.32 -4.52
CA PHE A 158 11.58 15.53 -5.25
C PHE A 158 10.06 15.73 -5.36
N PHE A 159 9.29 14.64 -5.51
CA PHE A 159 7.83 14.75 -5.58
C PHE A 159 7.15 14.82 -4.22
N LEU A 160 7.75 14.24 -3.18
CA LEU A 160 7.12 14.11 -1.86
C LEU A 160 7.54 15.20 -0.86
N ARG A 161 8.67 15.89 -1.08
CA ARG A 161 9.22 16.90 -0.17
C ARG A 161 9.20 18.28 -0.82
N ASN A 162 8.72 19.27 -0.07
CA ASN A 162 8.78 20.67 -0.47
C ASN A 162 10.19 21.25 -0.25
N ASP A 163 10.92 20.75 0.74
CA ASP A 163 12.30 21.12 1.04
C ASP A 163 13.15 19.87 1.27
N MET A 164 14.23 19.71 0.51
CA MET A 164 15.13 18.55 0.64
C MET A 164 15.95 18.58 1.93
N THR A 165 16.11 19.76 2.54
CA THR A 165 16.96 19.97 3.72
C THR A 165 16.21 19.78 5.03
N LYS A 166 14.88 19.82 4.99
CA LYS A 166 14.04 19.68 6.17
C LYS A 166 13.53 18.26 6.33
N THR A 167 13.29 17.90 7.59
CA THR A 167 12.78 16.60 7.95
C THR A 167 11.27 16.58 7.77
N CYS A 168 10.78 15.45 7.27
CA CYS A 168 9.36 15.22 7.02
C CYS A 168 8.80 14.45 8.22
N PRO A 169 7.72 14.91 8.89
CA PRO A 169 6.90 16.13 8.67
C PRO A 169 7.46 17.38 9.39
N PRO A 170 7.08 18.63 9.02
CA PRO A 170 5.91 19.03 8.22
C PRO A 170 6.15 19.34 6.72
N ASP A 171 7.38 19.32 6.20
CA ASP A 171 7.66 19.76 4.82
C ASP A 171 7.46 18.68 3.73
N CYS A 172 6.62 17.68 3.99
CA CYS A 172 6.22 16.66 3.03
C CYS A 172 4.73 16.72 2.74
N ILE A 173 4.35 16.26 1.54
CA ILE A 173 2.96 15.95 1.22
C ILE A 173 2.42 14.99 2.28
N SER A 174 1.41 15.43 3.01
CA SER A 174 0.71 14.66 4.02
C SER A 174 -0.72 14.38 3.60
N ASN A 175 -1.46 13.62 4.41
CA ASN A 175 -2.91 13.45 4.22
C ASN A 175 -3.67 14.79 4.15
N GLU A 176 -3.16 15.85 4.79
CA GLU A 176 -3.74 17.19 4.79
C GLU A 176 -3.65 17.88 3.42
N ASP A 177 -2.64 17.54 2.62
CA ASP A 177 -2.42 18.11 1.27
C ASP A 177 -3.14 17.30 0.17
N LEU A 178 -3.58 16.09 0.50
CA LEU A 178 -4.41 15.25 -0.38
C LEU A 178 -5.88 15.59 -0.18
N LEU A 179 -6.79 14.85 -0.83
CA LEU A 179 -8.24 15.00 -0.64
C LEU A 179 -8.57 14.63 0.81
N TYR A 180 -8.44 15.60 1.73
CA TYR A 180 -8.28 15.39 3.15
C TYR A 180 -9.57 14.86 3.76
N VAL A 181 -9.42 13.72 4.41
CA VAL A 181 -10.46 13.05 5.17
C VAL A 181 -9.94 12.85 6.59
N GLY A 182 -9.68 13.94 7.30
CA GLY A 182 -9.08 13.87 8.63
C GLY A 182 -10.08 14.12 9.74
N TRP A 183 -10.72 13.02 10.11
CA TRP A 183 -11.40 12.91 11.38
C TRP A 183 -10.45 12.31 12.41
N ASN A 184 -10.58 12.72 13.67
CA ASN A 184 -9.86 12.05 14.75
C ASN A 184 -10.47 10.67 14.95
N TYR A 185 -9.66 9.61 14.87
CA TYR A 185 -10.13 8.23 15.03
C TYR A 185 -10.85 7.99 16.37
N GLN A 186 -10.40 8.65 17.44
CA GLN A 186 -10.93 8.42 18.79
C GLN A 186 -12.25 9.17 19.03
N ASP A 187 -12.33 10.43 18.58
CA ASP A 187 -13.44 11.34 18.90
C ASP A 187 -14.53 11.40 17.81
N PHE A 188 -14.32 10.76 16.66
CA PHE A 188 -15.27 10.87 15.55
C PHE A 188 -16.56 10.08 15.82
N THR A 189 -17.68 10.81 15.80
CA THR A 189 -19.05 10.29 15.77
C THR A 189 -19.75 10.78 14.51
N GLY A 190 -20.20 9.85 13.67
CA GLY A 190 -20.91 10.16 12.44
C GLY A 190 -22.36 10.54 12.69
N LEU A 191 -22.79 11.65 12.09
CA LEU A 191 -24.17 12.12 12.14
C LEU A 191 -24.77 12.06 10.73
N ARG A 192 -26.02 11.65 10.62
CA ARG A 192 -26.79 11.68 9.37
C ARG A 192 -28.09 12.44 9.60
N MET A 193 -28.39 13.37 8.69
CA MET A 193 -29.67 14.05 8.68
C MET A 193 -30.76 13.10 8.15
N LEU A 194 -31.79 12.86 8.94
CA LEU A 194 -32.92 12.02 8.51
C LEU A 194 -33.77 12.75 7.47
N GLY A 195 -34.10 12.04 6.39
CA GLY A 195 -34.99 12.51 5.33
C GLY A 195 -34.64 11.87 3.99
N PRO A 196 -35.62 11.46 3.18
CA PRO A 196 -35.37 10.89 1.85
C PRO A 196 -34.66 11.89 0.93
N GLU A 197 -34.89 13.18 1.11
CA GLU A 197 -34.27 14.27 0.35
C GLU A 197 -32.74 14.34 0.54
N ASN A 198 -32.24 13.98 1.72
CA ASN A 198 -30.81 14.03 2.05
C ASN A 198 -30.11 12.66 1.91
N ALA A 199 -30.87 11.59 1.64
CA ALA A 199 -30.35 10.23 1.57
C ALA A 199 -29.37 10.04 0.41
N GLU A 200 -29.64 10.64 -0.75
CA GLU A 200 -28.76 10.57 -1.93
C GLU A 200 -27.41 11.24 -1.66
N SER A 201 -27.43 12.44 -1.05
CA SER A 201 -26.23 13.19 -0.70
C SER A 201 -25.39 12.48 0.37
N ALA A 202 -26.05 11.92 1.39
CA ALA A 202 -25.39 11.10 2.40
C ALA A 202 -24.74 9.85 1.78
N PHE A 203 -25.43 9.17 0.86
CA PHE A 203 -24.87 8.00 0.20
C PHE A 203 -23.66 8.34 -0.69
N MET A 204 -23.74 9.41 -1.49
CA MET A 204 -22.62 9.85 -2.34
C MET A 204 -21.39 10.28 -1.53
N SER A 205 -21.58 11.01 -0.43
CA SER A 205 -20.48 11.43 0.44
C SER A 205 -19.81 10.25 1.16
N LEU A 206 -20.59 9.27 1.62
CA LEU A 206 -20.07 8.02 2.16
C LEU A 206 -19.31 7.20 1.11
N LEU A 207 -19.81 7.14 -0.12
CA LEU A 207 -19.14 6.46 -1.23
C LEU A 207 -17.80 7.13 -1.55
N LEU A 208 -17.76 8.46 -1.67
CA LEU A 208 -16.54 9.20 -1.92
C LEU A 208 -15.51 8.95 -0.82
N THR A 209 -15.94 8.97 0.44
CA THR A 209 -15.09 8.70 1.60
C THR A 209 -14.51 7.28 1.57
N LYS A 210 -15.33 6.28 1.23
CA LYS A 210 -14.86 4.88 1.04
C LYS A 210 -13.84 4.79 -0.09
N LEU A 211 -14.07 5.48 -1.21
CA LEU A 211 -13.16 5.48 -2.36
C LEU A 211 -11.82 6.14 -2.01
N THR A 212 -11.83 7.29 -1.33
CA THR A 212 -10.61 7.97 -0.88
C THR A 212 -9.82 7.12 0.12
N ALA A 213 -10.50 6.45 1.06
CA ALA A 213 -9.83 5.53 1.96
C ALA A 213 -9.17 4.35 1.20
N LEU A 214 -9.84 3.85 0.15
CA LEU A 214 -9.30 2.80 -0.72
C LEU A 214 -8.08 3.29 -1.51
N THR A 215 -8.10 4.50 -2.09
CA THR A 215 -6.93 5.03 -2.81
C THR A 215 -5.73 5.23 -1.89
N TYR A 216 -5.96 5.65 -0.63
CA TYR A 216 -4.91 5.73 0.38
C TYR A 216 -4.30 4.36 0.69
N PHE A 217 -5.13 3.31 0.86
CA PHE A 217 -4.62 1.95 1.05
C PHE A 217 -3.87 1.41 -0.17
N VAL A 218 -4.32 1.71 -1.39
CA VAL A 218 -3.62 1.33 -2.62
C VAL A 218 -2.25 2.02 -2.68
N MET A 219 -2.17 3.31 -2.37
CA MET A 219 -0.91 4.06 -2.33
C MET A 219 0.06 3.50 -1.29
N VAL A 220 -0.43 3.22 -0.07
CA VAL A 220 0.31 2.51 0.99
C VAL A 220 0.83 1.17 0.48
N GLY A 221 -0.02 0.38 -0.19
CA GLY A 221 0.33 -0.92 -0.74
C GLY A 221 1.47 -0.84 -1.76
N ILE A 222 1.39 0.11 -2.70
CA ILE A 222 2.44 0.33 -3.72
C ILE A 222 3.78 0.71 -3.05
N LEU A 223 3.76 1.62 -2.07
CA LEU A 223 4.96 2.05 -1.34
C LEU A 223 5.60 0.90 -0.54
N LEU A 224 4.78 0.06 0.10
CA LEU A 224 5.26 -1.10 0.86
C LEU A 224 5.81 -2.20 -0.06
N ILE A 225 5.12 -2.54 -1.14
CA ILE A 225 5.58 -3.54 -2.12
C ILE A 225 6.93 -3.11 -2.69
N ARG A 226 7.08 -1.83 -3.07
CA ARG A 226 8.36 -1.26 -3.49
C ARG A 226 9.44 -1.52 -2.46
N LYS A 227 9.20 -1.17 -1.19
CA LYS A 227 10.18 -1.36 -0.11
C LYS A 227 10.58 -2.82 0.08
N ILE A 228 9.62 -3.75 0.01
CA ILE A 228 9.87 -5.20 0.11
C ILE A 228 10.74 -5.70 -1.05
N ILE A 229 10.42 -5.30 -2.29
CA ILE A 229 11.20 -5.68 -3.49
C ILE A 229 12.63 -5.15 -3.37
N LEU A 230 12.81 -3.90 -2.93
CA LEU A 230 14.13 -3.31 -2.72
C LEU A 230 14.94 -4.09 -1.68
N TRP A 231 14.32 -4.42 -0.54
CA TRP A 231 14.97 -5.21 0.51
C TRP A 231 15.38 -6.60 0.01
N PHE A 232 14.54 -7.25 -0.78
CA PHE A 232 14.83 -8.55 -1.38
C PHE A 232 16.07 -8.50 -2.32
N PHE A 233 16.14 -7.51 -3.22
CA PHE A 233 17.28 -7.37 -4.12
C PHE A 233 18.59 -7.04 -3.38
N ILE A 234 18.52 -6.25 -2.31
CA ILE A 234 19.69 -5.93 -1.46
C ILE A 234 20.25 -7.20 -0.79
N ILE A 235 19.38 -8.11 -0.36
CA ILE A 235 19.77 -9.38 0.26
C ILE A 235 20.45 -10.32 -0.74
N ILE A 236 20.00 -10.32 -2.00
CA ILE A 236 20.50 -11.20 -3.06
C ILE A 236 21.70 -10.61 -3.81
N SER A 237 21.88 -9.29 -3.77
CA SER A 237 23.00 -8.54 -4.36
C SER A 237 24.37 -9.25 -4.30
N PRO A 238 24.87 -9.74 -3.15
CA PRO A 238 26.20 -10.36 -3.08
C PRO A 238 26.34 -11.66 -3.87
N VAL A 239 25.23 -12.32 -4.25
CA VAL A 239 25.22 -13.58 -5.02
C VAL A 239 25.23 -13.34 -6.53
N PHE A 240 24.71 -12.21 -7.01
CA PHE A 240 24.64 -11.87 -8.45
C PHE A 240 25.99 -11.95 -9.19
N PRO A 241 27.11 -11.46 -8.65
CA PRO A 241 28.43 -11.56 -9.29
C PRO A 241 28.90 -13.00 -9.47
N ILE A 242 28.51 -13.89 -8.56
CA ILE A 242 28.85 -15.32 -8.62
C ILE A 242 28.10 -15.99 -9.77
N LEU A 243 26.83 -15.61 -9.97
CA LEU A 243 26.02 -16.10 -11.10
C LEU A 243 26.66 -15.76 -12.45
N LEU A 244 27.29 -14.59 -12.58
CA LEU A 244 28.02 -14.17 -13.79
C LEU A 244 29.27 -15.03 -14.10
N LEU A 245 29.80 -15.78 -13.14
CA LEU A 245 30.90 -16.72 -13.37
C LEU A 245 30.44 -18.03 -14.03
N PHE A 246 29.15 -18.36 -13.98
CA PHE A 246 28.61 -19.55 -14.64
C PHE A 246 28.46 -19.33 -16.14
N TYR A 247 28.97 -20.29 -16.92
CA TYR A 247 28.94 -20.31 -18.39
C TYR A 247 27.60 -19.92 -19.04
N PRO A 248 26.43 -20.42 -18.60
CA PRO A 248 25.15 -20.04 -19.21
C PRO A 248 24.85 -18.54 -19.05
N VAL A 249 25.00 -17.99 -17.84
CA VAL A 249 24.74 -16.57 -17.56
C VAL A 249 25.73 -15.68 -18.29
N ARG A 250 26.99 -16.10 -18.41
CA ARG A 250 28.03 -15.34 -19.13
C ARG A 250 27.75 -15.24 -20.63
N ASN A 251 27.19 -16.29 -21.22
CA ASN A 251 26.78 -16.28 -22.63
C ASN A 251 25.50 -15.45 -22.83
N THR A 252 24.55 -15.51 -21.90
CA THR A 252 23.36 -14.63 -21.94
C THR A 252 23.74 -13.17 -21.76
N GLY A 253 24.61 -12.83 -20.81
CA GLY A 253 25.07 -11.46 -20.58
C GLY A 253 25.83 -10.87 -21.77
N LYS A 254 26.60 -11.69 -22.50
CA LYS A 254 27.24 -11.27 -23.75
C LYS A 254 26.25 -10.95 -24.87
N ILE A 255 25.09 -11.59 -24.90
CA ILE A 255 24.03 -11.29 -25.87
C ILE A 255 23.37 -9.94 -25.55
N TRP A 256 23.27 -9.58 -24.27
CA TRP A 256 22.72 -8.30 -23.82
C TRP A 256 23.68 -7.12 -23.91
N ILE A 257 24.98 -7.37 -23.77
CA ILE A 257 26.07 -6.36 -23.90
C ILE A 257 26.57 -6.27 -25.36
N GLY A 258 25.87 -6.92 -26.30
CA GLY A 258 26.22 -6.99 -27.73
C GLY A 258 26.74 -5.68 -28.33
#